data_AF-A0A2V2ZVU3-F1
#
_entry.id   AF-A0A2V2ZVU3-F1
#
_cell.length_a   1.000
_cell.length_b   1.000
_cell.length_c   1.000
_cell.angle_alpha   90.00
_cell.angle_beta   90.00
_cell.angle_gamma   90.00
#
_symmetry.space_group_name_H-M   'P 1'
#
loop_
_entity.id
_entity.type
_entity.pdbx_description
1 polymer ?
#
loop_
_entity_poly.entity_id
_entity_poly.type
_entity_poly.pdbx_seq_one_letter_code
_entity_poly.pdbx_strand_id
1 'polypeptide(L)'
;MDMQAFLNTAVGRQMKAMAEKHVAERKTERQGYQEELNTLLAKGGTRTNIAQNRGETRFVKMEGVLSFYSVGDTGTVKDLKPLTMETFQSMDKLDQMKFKEKYPAEYMAIEYGSFKQDLSKEFFEGAVVANNTDYKELELYLNRPTVSNEFDYHQNLEVSSAYDSFEDYKQGLTKELKTYRQDNSVEGRIERQNRISELQGKIKEIDSEVGGSGE
;
A
#
# COMPACT_ATOMS: atom_id res chain seq x y z
N MET A 1 -52.01 -30.42 6.61
CA MET A 1 -50.88 -31.23 7.15
C MET A 1 -50.02 -30.30 7.96
N ASP A 2 -49.64 -30.71 9.16
CA ASP A 2 -48.84 -29.90 10.07
C ASP A 2 -47.36 -29.93 9.65
N MET A 3 -46.75 -28.76 9.44
CA MET A 3 -45.36 -28.63 9.00
C MET A 3 -44.40 -29.26 10.00
N GLN A 4 -44.74 -29.20 11.30
CA GLN A 4 -44.01 -29.91 12.36
C GLN A 4 -44.04 -31.43 12.15
N ALA A 5 -45.16 -32.00 11.70
CA ALA A 5 -45.28 -33.43 11.46
C ALA A 5 -44.44 -33.88 10.25
N PHE A 6 -44.37 -33.06 9.19
CA PHE A 6 -43.51 -33.31 8.03
C PHE A 6 -42.02 -33.23 8.40
N LEU A 7 -41.61 -32.19 9.13
CA LEU A 7 -40.21 -31.99 9.56
C LEU A 7 -39.70 -33.09 10.49
N ASN A 8 -40.60 -33.81 11.17
CA ASN A 8 -40.24 -34.96 12.02
C ASN A 8 -40.09 -36.29 11.26
N THR A 9 -40.45 -36.34 9.97
CA THR A 9 -40.18 -37.51 9.12
C THR A 9 -38.68 -37.64 8.81
N ALA A 10 -38.23 -38.81 8.35
CA ALA A 10 -36.84 -39.01 7.92
C ALA A 10 -36.46 -38.04 6.78
N VAL A 11 -37.36 -37.85 5.81
CA VAL A 11 -37.18 -36.92 4.68
C VAL A 11 -37.19 -35.48 5.16
N GLY A 12 -38.13 -35.09 6.02
CA GLY A 12 -38.21 -33.72 6.56
C GLY A 12 -36.97 -33.33 7.39
N ARG A 13 -36.42 -34.25 8.20
CA ARG A 13 -35.16 -34.03 8.91
C ARG A 13 -33.98 -33.88 7.97
N GLN A 14 -33.93 -34.67 6.90
CA GLN A 14 -32.88 -34.59 5.89
C GLN A 14 -32.95 -33.26 5.12
N MET A 15 -34.15 -32.80 4.75
CA MET A 15 -34.35 -31.51 4.10
C MET A 15 -33.98 -30.34 5.01
N LYS A 16 -34.34 -30.40 6.30
CA LYS A 16 -33.94 -29.41 7.29
C LYS A 16 -32.41 -29.33 7.44
N ALA A 17 -31.73 -30.48 7.57
CA ALA A 17 -30.28 -30.52 7.67
C ALA A 17 -29.59 -30.00 6.39
N MET A 18 -30.13 -30.31 5.21
CA MET A 18 -29.61 -29.76 3.95
C MET A 18 -29.80 -28.24 3.87
N ALA A 19 -30.96 -27.72 4.29
CA ALA A 19 -31.21 -26.29 4.32
C ALA A 19 -30.29 -25.56 5.31
N GLU A 20 -30.10 -26.11 6.53
CA GLU A 20 -29.17 -25.56 7.53
C GLU A 20 -27.73 -25.56 7.01
N LYS A 21 -27.30 -26.63 6.34
CA LYS A 21 -25.97 -26.71 5.72
C LYS A 21 -25.80 -25.66 4.62
N HIS A 22 -26.79 -25.54 3.73
CA HIS A 22 -26.77 -24.56 2.64
C HIS A 22 -26.69 -23.12 3.19
N VAL A 23 -27.47 -22.80 4.22
CA VAL A 23 -27.41 -21.49 4.89
C VAL A 23 -26.05 -21.24 5.52
N ALA A 24 -25.42 -22.24 6.14
CA ALA A 24 -24.08 -22.11 6.72
C ALA A 24 -23.00 -21.87 5.65
N GLU A 25 -23.06 -22.61 4.54
CA GLU A 25 -22.17 -22.42 3.38
C GLU A 25 -22.31 -20.99 2.83
N ARG A 26 -23.55 -20.51 2.60
CA ARG A 26 -23.82 -19.14 2.14
C ARG A 26 -23.32 -18.06 3.09
N LYS A 27 -23.49 -18.23 4.41
CA LYS A 27 -22.95 -17.29 5.41
C LYS A 27 -21.43 -17.21 5.37
N THR A 28 -20.76 -18.35 5.13
CA THR A 28 -19.31 -18.41 5.00
C THR A 28 -18.83 -17.69 3.73
N GLU A 29 -19.49 -17.94 2.59
CA GLU A 29 -19.21 -17.23 1.34
C GLU A 29 -19.38 -15.71 1.50
N ARG A 30 -20.48 -15.27 2.14
CA ARG A 30 -20.74 -13.86 2.44
C ARG A 30 -19.62 -13.23 3.27
N GLN A 31 -19.15 -13.94 4.30
CA GLN A 31 -18.05 -13.44 5.14
C GLN A 31 -16.77 -13.25 4.32
N GLY A 32 -16.40 -14.23 3.49
CA GLY A 32 -15.24 -14.10 2.59
C GLY A 32 -15.36 -12.90 1.64
N TYR A 33 -16.53 -12.69 1.03
CA TYR A 33 -16.77 -11.52 0.19
C TYR A 33 -16.73 -10.20 0.96
N GLN A 34 -17.21 -10.18 2.20
CA GLN A 34 -17.17 -8.98 3.05
C GLN A 34 -15.73 -8.61 3.45
N GLU A 35 -14.91 -9.61 3.76
CA GLU A 35 -13.48 -9.40 4.08
C GLU A 35 -12.71 -8.86 2.87
N GLU A 36 -12.95 -9.43 1.69
CA GLU A 36 -12.37 -8.93 0.43
C GLU A 36 -12.83 -7.50 0.13
N LEU A 37 -14.13 -7.22 0.27
CA LEU A 37 -14.70 -5.88 0.07
C LEU A 37 -14.06 -4.85 1.00
N ASN A 38 -13.93 -5.17 2.29
CA ASN A 38 -13.30 -4.28 3.27
C ASN A 38 -11.85 -3.99 2.90
N THR A 39 -11.12 -4.99 2.41
CA THR A 39 -9.73 -4.83 1.96
C THR A 39 -9.64 -3.87 0.76
N LEU A 40 -10.52 -4.02 -0.23
CA LEU A 40 -10.54 -3.15 -1.41
C LEU A 40 -10.95 -1.71 -1.06
N LEU A 41 -11.92 -1.54 -0.16
CA LEU A 41 -12.35 -0.23 0.33
C LEU A 41 -11.25 0.48 1.13
N ALA A 42 -10.48 -0.26 1.93
CA ALA A 42 -9.37 0.29 2.71
C ALA A 42 -8.26 0.88 1.83
N LYS A 43 -8.08 0.35 0.60
CA LYS A 43 -7.13 0.91 -0.38
C LYS A 43 -7.57 2.25 -0.98
N GLY A 44 -8.76 2.76 -0.65
CA GLY A 44 -9.30 4.02 -1.17
C GLY A 44 -10.02 3.90 -2.53
N GLY A 45 -10.79 4.94 -2.87
CA GLY A 45 -11.61 5.02 -4.10
C GLY A 45 -11.03 5.94 -5.19
N THR A 46 -11.74 6.06 -6.31
CA THR A 46 -11.38 6.90 -7.48
C THR A 46 -11.43 8.41 -7.24
N ARG A 47 -12.06 8.87 -6.15
CA ARG A 47 -12.16 10.30 -5.84
C ARG A 47 -10.85 10.80 -5.26
N THR A 48 -10.39 11.93 -5.79
CA THR A 48 -9.20 12.68 -5.38
C THR A 48 -9.25 12.93 -3.88
N ASN A 49 -8.65 12.03 -3.11
CA ASN A 49 -8.60 12.15 -1.68
C ASN A 49 -7.49 13.14 -1.34
N ILE A 50 -7.83 14.12 -0.50
CA ILE A 50 -6.82 14.87 0.24
C ILE A 50 -6.02 13.82 1.02
N ALA A 51 -4.71 13.79 0.83
CA ALA A 51 -3.86 12.83 1.50
C ALA A 51 -3.91 13.07 3.01
N GLN A 52 -4.11 12.00 3.78
CA GLN A 52 -4.23 12.09 5.25
C GLN A 52 -2.94 12.63 5.89
N ASN A 53 -1.81 12.43 5.23
CA ASN A 53 -0.48 12.89 5.62
C ASN A 53 -0.07 14.20 4.93
N ARG A 54 -1.01 14.96 4.34
CA ARG A 54 -0.71 16.26 3.74
C ARG A 54 0.03 17.16 4.72
N GLY A 55 1.09 17.80 4.24
CA GLY A 55 1.92 18.75 4.99
C GLY A 55 2.97 18.08 5.87
N GLU A 56 2.98 16.75 5.95
CA GLU A 56 4.02 16.04 6.70
C GLU A 56 5.37 16.11 5.99
N THR A 57 6.42 16.41 6.74
CA THR A 57 7.82 16.30 6.31
C THR A 57 8.27 14.84 6.36
N ARG A 58 8.91 14.38 5.29
CA ARG A 58 9.45 13.03 5.16
C ARG A 58 10.93 13.11 4.80
N PHE A 59 11.73 12.25 5.40
CA PHE A 59 13.18 12.16 5.17
C PHE A 59 13.53 10.91 4.38
N VAL A 60 14.35 11.05 3.35
CA VAL A 60 14.78 9.97 2.45
C VAL A 60 16.24 10.14 2.06
N LYS A 61 16.87 9.05 1.63
CA LYS A 61 18.21 9.08 1.03
C LYS A 61 18.06 8.80 -0.46
N MET A 62 18.38 9.79 -1.29
CA MET A 62 18.25 9.70 -2.75
C MET A 62 19.62 9.92 -3.38
N GLU A 63 20.08 8.97 -4.20
CA GLU A 63 21.42 8.99 -4.79
C GLU A 63 22.53 9.24 -3.76
N GLY A 64 22.40 8.66 -2.56
CA GLY A 64 23.35 8.85 -1.46
C GLY A 64 23.16 10.15 -0.66
N VAL A 65 22.36 11.11 -1.15
CA VAL A 65 22.09 12.39 -0.50
C VAL A 65 20.86 12.30 0.39
N LEU A 66 21.06 12.53 1.67
CA LEU A 66 20.00 12.67 2.66
C LEU A 66 19.21 13.96 2.40
N SER A 67 17.92 13.78 2.21
CA SER A 67 17.00 14.80 1.71
C SER A 67 15.70 14.75 2.47
N PHE A 68 14.94 15.83 2.35
CA PHE A 68 13.59 15.91 2.90
C PHE A 68 12.63 16.48 1.86
N TYR A 69 11.36 16.13 2.00
CA TYR A 69 10.28 16.66 1.18
C TYR A 69 9.02 16.81 2.03
N SER A 70 8.06 17.58 1.54
CA SER A 70 6.72 17.69 2.14
C SER A 70 5.71 16.91 1.30
N VAL A 71 4.73 16.29 1.96
CA VAL A 71 3.64 15.61 1.25
C VAL A 71 2.59 16.64 0.83
N GLY A 72 2.35 16.75 -0.47
CA GLY A 72 1.33 17.61 -1.05
C GLY A 72 -0.09 17.12 -0.81
N ASP A 73 -1.06 17.95 -1.20
CA ASP A 73 -2.49 17.72 -0.96
C ASP A 73 -3.02 16.41 -1.52
N THR A 74 -2.46 15.94 -2.62
CA THR A 74 -2.86 14.69 -3.29
C THR A 74 -1.93 13.52 -2.96
N GLY A 75 -1.04 13.66 -1.97
CA GLY A 75 -0.06 12.62 -1.64
C GLY A 75 1.18 12.65 -2.54
N THR A 76 1.39 13.72 -3.29
CA THR A 76 2.59 13.85 -4.13
C THR A 76 3.75 14.46 -3.35
N VAL A 77 4.96 14.12 -3.74
CA VAL A 77 6.19 14.74 -3.22
C VAL A 77 6.24 16.20 -3.64
N LYS A 78 6.47 17.09 -2.67
CA LYS A 78 6.68 18.53 -2.89
C LYS A 78 7.99 19.01 -2.25
N ASP A 79 8.67 19.89 -2.97
CA ASP A 79 9.86 20.59 -2.50
C ASP A 79 10.97 19.68 -1.99
N LEU A 80 11.24 18.57 -2.70
CA LEU A 80 12.36 17.69 -2.34
C LEU A 80 13.69 18.47 -2.42
N LYS A 81 14.39 18.54 -1.28
CA LYS A 81 15.64 19.30 -1.11
C LYS A 81 16.65 18.51 -0.30
N PRO A 82 17.95 18.71 -0.56
CA PRO A 82 19.00 18.10 0.26
C PRO A 82 18.92 18.68 1.67
N LEU A 83 19.18 17.84 2.67
CA LEU A 83 19.30 18.28 4.05
C LEU A 83 20.64 19.01 4.23
N THR A 84 20.59 20.18 4.84
CA THR A 84 21.75 20.94 5.31
C THR A 84 21.62 21.20 6.79
N MET A 85 22.72 21.54 7.47
CA MET A 85 22.68 21.93 8.88
C MET A 85 21.69 23.07 9.14
N GLU A 86 21.68 24.09 8.28
CA GLU A 86 20.78 25.25 8.39
C GLU A 86 19.30 24.84 8.23
N THR A 87 19.00 24.00 7.23
CA THR A 87 17.63 23.50 7.06
C THR A 87 17.19 22.61 8.22
N PHE A 88 18.08 21.78 8.77
CA PHE A 88 17.76 20.95 9.93
C PHE A 88 17.47 21.79 11.17
N GLN A 89 18.29 22.81 11.45
CA GLN A 89 18.11 23.69 12.60
C GLN A 89 16.83 24.54 12.52
N SER A 90 16.35 24.81 11.32
CA SER A 90 15.11 25.57 11.07
C SER A 90 13.85 24.69 11.03
N MET A 91 13.98 23.37 11.01
CA MET A 91 12.84 22.44 11.13
C MET A 91 12.20 22.51 12.51
N ASP A 92 10.93 22.07 12.59
CA ASP A 92 10.27 21.94 13.87
C ASP A 92 10.90 20.82 14.74
N LYS A 93 10.63 20.85 16.05
CA LYS A 93 11.19 19.87 16.98
C LYS A 93 10.71 18.45 16.69
N LEU A 94 9.51 18.28 16.15
CA LEU A 94 8.94 16.96 15.90
C LEU A 94 9.67 16.30 14.73
N ASP A 95 9.93 17.03 13.66
CA ASP A 95 10.68 16.60 12.49
C ASP A 95 12.15 16.31 12.84
N GLN A 96 12.77 17.14 13.69
CA GLN A 96 14.12 16.87 14.21
C GLN A 96 14.16 15.56 15.03
N MET A 97 13.14 15.29 15.84
CA MET A 97 13.03 14.02 16.59
C MET A 97 12.84 12.82 15.65
N LYS A 98 11.91 12.91 14.69
CA LYS A 98 11.71 11.87 13.66
C LYS A 98 13.00 11.60 12.88
N PHE A 99 13.75 12.64 12.54
CA PHE A 99 15.03 12.51 11.87
C PHE A 99 16.05 11.76 12.73
N LYS A 100 16.20 12.15 14.00
CA LYS A 100 17.12 11.50 14.95
C LYS A 100 16.83 10.01 15.11
N GLU A 101 15.55 9.63 15.16
CA GLU A 101 15.14 8.22 15.27
C GLU A 101 15.51 7.43 14.02
N LYS A 102 15.36 8.03 12.83
CA LYS A 102 15.58 7.34 11.55
C LYS A 102 17.05 7.35 11.11
N TYR A 103 17.79 8.41 11.40
CA TYR A 103 19.16 8.67 10.95
C TYR A 103 20.05 9.12 12.12
N PRO A 104 20.29 8.26 13.13
CA PRO A 104 20.98 8.66 14.36
C PRO A 104 22.46 9.04 14.13
N ALA A 105 23.14 8.41 13.17
CA ALA A 105 24.53 8.73 12.86
C ALA A 105 24.67 10.10 12.19
N GLU A 106 23.80 10.39 11.22
CA GLU A 106 23.76 11.67 10.54
C GLU A 106 23.30 12.79 11.47
N TYR A 107 22.36 12.52 12.38
CA TYR A 107 21.99 13.45 13.45
C TYR A 107 23.19 13.83 14.31
N MET A 108 23.99 12.85 14.75
CA MET A 108 25.22 13.14 15.51
C MET A 108 26.20 13.97 14.67
N ALA A 109 26.37 13.67 13.38
CA ALA A 109 27.22 14.48 12.50
C ALA A 109 26.74 15.94 12.39
N ILE A 110 25.42 16.19 12.42
CA ILE A 110 24.85 17.54 12.44
C ILE A 110 25.18 18.23 13.77
N GLU A 111 24.98 17.55 14.91
CA GLU A 111 25.28 18.07 16.24
C GLU A 111 26.77 18.45 16.41
N TYR A 112 27.68 17.65 15.84
CA TYR A 112 29.13 17.95 15.84
C TYR A 112 29.57 18.93 14.74
N GLY A 113 28.65 19.42 13.91
CA GLY A 113 28.96 20.33 12.81
C GLY A 113 29.83 19.72 11.70
N SER A 114 29.87 18.40 11.60
CA SER A 114 30.63 17.65 10.60
C SER A 114 29.78 17.15 9.43
N PHE A 115 28.47 17.41 9.45
CA PHE A 115 27.56 16.96 8.39
C PHE A 115 27.79 17.75 7.10
N LYS A 116 28.29 17.05 6.09
CA LYS A 116 28.48 17.56 4.73
C LYS A 116 28.03 16.49 3.74
N GLN A 117 27.44 16.93 2.63
CA GLN A 117 26.94 16.06 1.57
C GLN A 117 27.45 16.59 0.23
N ASP A 118 27.92 15.68 -0.61
CA ASP A 118 28.30 16.00 -1.99
C ASP A 118 27.08 15.86 -2.89
N LEU A 119 26.67 16.96 -3.51
CA LEU A 119 25.50 16.98 -4.40
C LEU A 119 25.93 16.68 -5.83
N SER A 120 25.42 15.58 -6.38
CA SER A 120 25.69 15.15 -7.76
C SER A 120 24.64 15.67 -8.75
N LYS A 121 24.94 15.60 -10.05
CA LYS A 121 23.98 15.95 -11.11
C LYS A 121 22.80 14.98 -11.10
N GLU A 122 23.08 13.72 -10.87
CA GLU A 122 22.13 12.62 -10.77
C GLU A 122 21.12 12.87 -9.65
N PHE A 123 21.58 13.40 -8.51
CA PHE A 123 20.69 13.84 -7.44
C PHE A 123 19.69 14.91 -7.91
N PHE A 124 20.16 15.96 -8.58
CA PHE A 124 19.28 17.03 -9.03
C PHE A 124 18.30 16.57 -10.11
N GLU A 125 18.74 15.73 -11.04
CA GLU A 125 17.86 15.11 -12.05
C GLU A 125 16.79 14.23 -11.38
N GLY A 126 17.20 13.40 -10.42
CA GLY A 126 16.30 12.60 -9.61
C GLY A 126 15.30 13.45 -8.82
N ALA A 127 15.74 14.57 -8.24
CA ALA A 127 14.88 15.49 -7.48
C ALA A 127 13.79 16.12 -8.35
N VAL A 128 14.12 16.47 -9.60
CA VAL A 128 13.13 17.01 -10.56
C VAL A 128 12.06 15.98 -10.87
N VAL A 129 12.44 14.72 -11.11
CA VAL A 129 11.50 13.63 -11.41
C VAL A 129 10.68 13.23 -10.17
N ALA A 130 11.32 13.18 -9.00
CA ALA A 130 10.68 12.81 -7.75
C ALA A 130 9.58 13.80 -7.35
N ASN A 131 9.77 15.09 -7.60
CA ASN A 131 8.73 16.09 -7.38
C ASN A 131 7.50 15.79 -8.25
N ASN A 132 6.31 15.86 -7.64
CA ASN A 132 5.02 15.46 -8.21
C ASN A 132 4.80 13.95 -8.41
N THR A 133 5.76 13.10 -8.06
CA THR A 133 5.53 11.65 -7.94
C THR A 133 4.77 11.35 -6.66
N ASP A 134 3.99 10.27 -6.63
CA ASP A 134 3.37 9.80 -5.39
C ASP A 134 4.44 9.47 -4.33
N TYR A 135 4.26 9.94 -3.10
CA TYR A 135 5.29 9.81 -2.06
C TYR A 135 5.62 8.36 -1.74
N LYS A 136 4.61 7.48 -1.76
CA LYS A 136 4.79 6.06 -1.43
C LYS A 136 5.50 5.35 -2.57
N GLU A 137 5.22 5.73 -3.81
CA GLU A 137 5.97 5.26 -4.99
C GLU A 137 7.46 5.59 -4.87
N LEU A 138 7.80 6.84 -4.54
CA LEU A 138 9.19 7.25 -4.33
C LEU A 138 9.84 6.45 -3.20
N GLU A 139 9.17 6.31 -2.05
CA GLU A 139 9.71 5.56 -0.91
C GLU A 139 9.93 4.07 -1.23
N LEU A 140 9.01 3.44 -1.96
CA LEU A 140 9.18 2.05 -2.40
C LEU A 140 10.36 1.91 -3.35
N TYR A 141 10.53 2.87 -4.27
CA TYR A 141 11.68 2.88 -5.16
C TYR A 141 12.99 3.06 -4.41
N LEU A 142 13.08 4.01 -3.48
CA LEU A 142 14.33 4.30 -2.75
C LEU A 142 14.72 3.21 -1.74
N ASN A 143 13.74 2.53 -1.13
CA ASN A 143 13.98 1.45 -0.17
C ASN A 143 14.06 0.06 -0.83
N ARG A 144 14.11 -0.01 -2.16
CA ARG A 144 14.18 -1.28 -2.88
C ARG A 144 15.43 -2.08 -2.48
N PRO A 145 15.34 -3.42 -2.34
CA PRO A 145 16.52 -4.25 -2.15
C PRO A 145 17.47 -4.14 -3.35
N THR A 146 18.75 -3.89 -3.09
CA THR A 146 19.80 -3.81 -4.13
C THR A 146 21.07 -4.51 -3.68
N VAL A 147 21.92 -4.91 -4.63
CA VAL A 147 23.30 -5.35 -4.37
C VAL A 147 24.28 -4.31 -4.90
N SER A 148 25.43 -4.14 -4.22
CA SER A 148 26.48 -3.22 -4.66
C SER A 148 27.09 -3.60 -6.01
N ASN A 149 27.06 -4.89 -6.35
CA ASN A 149 27.54 -5.42 -7.60
C ASN A 149 26.43 -6.22 -8.28
N GLU A 150 26.00 -5.79 -9.47
CA GLU A 150 24.87 -6.40 -10.20
C GLU A 150 25.07 -7.90 -10.48
N PHE A 151 26.32 -8.37 -10.58
CA PHE A 151 26.63 -9.79 -10.79
C PHE A 151 26.19 -10.68 -9.61
N ASP A 152 25.98 -10.10 -8.43
CA ASP A 152 25.55 -10.80 -7.23
C ASP A 152 24.02 -10.92 -7.14
N TYR A 153 23.27 -10.33 -8.09
CA TYR A 153 21.81 -10.34 -8.12
C TYR A 153 21.24 -11.75 -7.95
N HIS A 154 21.70 -12.71 -8.76
CA HIS A 154 21.21 -14.10 -8.71
C HIS A 154 21.70 -14.87 -7.48
N GLN A 155 22.73 -14.39 -6.79
CA GLN A 155 23.30 -15.03 -5.61
C GLN A 155 22.60 -14.54 -4.33
N ASN A 156 22.01 -13.35 -4.35
CA ASN A 156 21.23 -12.81 -3.26
C ASN A 156 19.73 -13.15 -3.45
N LEU A 157 19.24 -14.15 -2.71
CA LEU A 157 17.86 -14.62 -2.78
C LEU A 157 16.84 -13.55 -2.34
N GLU A 158 17.17 -12.76 -1.33
CA GLU A 158 16.29 -11.69 -0.85
C GLU A 158 16.08 -10.65 -1.96
N VAL A 159 17.17 -10.18 -2.57
CA VAL A 159 17.13 -9.22 -3.67
C VAL A 159 16.44 -9.82 -4.89
N SER A 160 16.89 -10.98 -5.39
CA SER A 160 16.30 -11.57 -6.61
C SER A 160 14.82 -11.92 -6.46
N SER A 161 14.37 -12.31 -5.27
CA SER A 161 12.95 -12.61 -5.04
C SER A 161 12.05 -11.38 -5.08
N ALA A 162 12.59 -10.19 -4.81
CA ALA A 162 11.85 -8.93 -4.80
C ALA A 162 11.47 -8.43 -6.20
N TYR A 163 12.06 -8.99 -7.26
CA TYR A 163 11.81 -8.62 -8.66
C TYR A 163 11.24 -9.79 -9.46
N ASP A 164 10.52 -9.50 -10.54
CA ASP A 164 10.06 -10.55 -11.48
C ASP A 164 11.17 -10.99 -12.44
N SER A 165 12.12 -10.09 -12.73
CA SER A 165 13.19 -10.32 -13.70
C SER A 165 14.45 -9.51 -13.36
N PHE A 166 15.57 -9.85 -13.99
CA PHE A 166 16.79 -9.03 -13.89
C PHE A 166 16.66 -7.67 -14.61
N GLU A 167 15.79 -7.58 -15.61
CA GLU A 167 15.50 -6.30 -16.27
C GLU A 167 14.72 -5.36 -15.33
N ASP A 168 13.72 -5.90 -14.63
CA ASP A 168 12.99 -5.20 -13.58
C ASP A 168 13.95 -4.71 -12.47
N TYR A 169 14.95 -5.52 -12.12
CA TYR A 169 16.01 -5.12 -11.19
C TYR A 169 16.80 -3.90 -11.67
N LYS A 170 17.26 -3.91 -12.93
CA LYS A 170 17.99 -2.77 -13.52
C LYS A 170 17.16 -1.48 -13.55
N GLN A 171 15.86 -1.62 -13.75
CA GLN A 171 14.92 -0.49 -13.76
C GLN A 171 14.46 -0.09 -12.34
N GLY A 172 14.81 -0.86 -11.31
CA GLY A 172 14.38 -0.65 -9.93
C GLY A 172 12.88 -0.93 -9.70
N LEU A 173 12.26 -1.78 -10.52
CA LEU A 173 10.84 -2.12 -10.48
C LEU A 173 10.60 -3.39 -9.68
N THR A 174 10.55 -3.29 -8.36
CA THR A 174 10.17 -4.42 -7.50
C THR A 174 8.74 -4.87 -7.79
N LYS A 175 8.42 -6.12 -7.44
CA LYS A 175 7.05 -6.66 -7.47
C LYS A 175 6.08 -5.75 -6.72
N GLU A 176 6.48 -5.31 -5.52
CA GLU A 176 5.68 -4.40 -4.69
C GLU A 176 5.43 -3.07 -5.40
N LEU A 177 6.47 -2.45 -5.99
CA LEU A 177 6.32 -1.19 -6.71
C LEU A 177 5.42 -1.34 -7.95
N LYS A 178 5.53 -2.45 -8.67
CA LYS A 178 4.66 -2.75 -9.83
C LYS A 178 3.20 -2.91 -9.40
N THR A 179 2.95 -3.68 -8.33
CA THR A 179 1.60 -3.81 -7.76
C THR A 179 1.07 -2.46 -7.30
N TYR A 180 1.88 -1.64 -6.64
CA TYR A 180 1.48 -0.31 -6.19
C TYR A 180 1.10 0.60 -7.36
N ARG A 181 1.92 0.64 -8.42
CA ARG A 181 1.65 1.41 -9.64
C ARG A 181 0.39 0.93 -10.34
N GLN A 182 0.20 -0.38 -10.47
CA GLN A 182 -1.00 -0.95 -11.09
C GLN A 182 -2.24 -0.62 -10.26
N ASP A 183 -2.20 -0.82 -8.95
CA ASP A 183 -3.32 -0.50 -8.06
C ASP A 183 -3.72 0.97 -8.17
N ASN A 184 -2.74 1.87 -8.29
CA ASN A 184 -2.95 3.32 -8.32
C ASN A 184 -3.13 3.91 -9.72
N SER A 185 -3.00 3.12 -10.80
CA SER A 185 -3.29 3.54 -12.17
C SER A 185 -4.79 3.80 -12.37
N VAL A 186 -5.15 4.44 -13.48
CA VAL A 186 -6.56 4.67 -13.82
C VAL A 186 -7.28 3.34 -13.98
N GLU A 187 -6.65 2.41 -14.69
CA GLU A 187 -7.16 1.06 -14.96
C GLU A 187 -7.34 0.28 -13.65
N GLY A 188 -6.33 0.24 -12.77
CA GLY A 188 -6.43 -0.49 -11.50
C GLY A 188 -7.47 0.09 -10.55
N ARG A 189 -7.68 1.41 -10.56
CA ARG A 189 -8.78 2.04 -9.82
C ARG A 189 -10.16 1.65 -10.39
N ILE A 190 -10.29 1.56 -11.72
CA ILE A 190 -11.51 1.10 -12.38
C ILE A 190 -11.78 -0.38 -12.08
N GLU A 191 -10.78 -1.25 -12.23
CA GLU A 191 -10.87 -2.68 -11.91
C GLU A 191 -11.31 -2.90 -10.47
N ARG A 192 -10.71 -2.16 -9.53
CA ARG A 192 -11.09 -2.18 -8.12
C ARG A 192 -12.53 -1.75 -7.89
N GLN A 193 -12.98 -0.66 -8.53
CA GLN A 193 -14.35 -0.18 -8.41
C GLN A 193 -15.36 -1.19 -8.96
N ASN A 194 -15.04 -1.84 -10.08
CA ASN A 194 -15.86 -2.90 -10.65
C ASN A 194 -15.93 -4.10 -9.69
N ARG A 195 -14.81 -4.50 -9.11
CA ARG A 195 -14.75 -5.60 -8.14
C ARG A 195 -15.52 -5.29 -6.86
N ILE A 196 -15.43 -4.06 -6.34
CA ILE A 196 -16.26 -3.59 -5.22
C ILE A 196 -17.74 -3.74 -5.55
N SER A 197 -18.16 -3.30 -6.74
CA SER A 197 -19.56 -3.37 -7.18
C SER A 197 -20.05 -4.82 -7.33
N GLU A 198 -19.19 -5.71 -7.86
CA GLU A 198 -19.47 -7.14 -7.97
C GLU A 198 -19.66 -7.78 -6.58
N LEU A 199 -18.74 -7.54 -5.63
CA LEU A 199 -18.82 -8.08 -4.27
C LEU A 199 -20.06 -7.58 -3.53
N GLN A 200 -20.40 -6.30 -3.67
CA GLN A 200 -21.65 -5.75 -3.12
C GLN A 200 -22.89 -6.45 -3.70
N GLY A 201 -22.88 -6.76 -4.99
CA GLY A 201 -23.94 -7.54 -5.66
C GLY A 201 -24.07 -8.95 -5.07
N LYS A 202 -22.96 -9.69 -4.96
CA LYS A 202 -22.95 -11.05 -4.41
C LYS A 202 -23.40 -11.10 -2.94
N ILE A 203 -22.96 -10.14 -2.13
CA ILE A 203 -23.38 -10.05 -0.73
C ILE A 203 -24.89 -9.82 -0.65
N LYS A 204 -25.43 -8.92 -1.49
CA LYS A 204 -26.88 -8.65 -1.53
C LYS A 204 -27.69 -9.86 -1.99
N GLU A 205 -27.19 -10.61 -2.97
CA GLU A 205 -27.81 -11.86 -3.44
C GLU A 205 -27.88 -12.88 -2.29
N ILE A 206 -26.75 -13.14 -1.62
CA ILE A 206 -26.72 -14.06 -0.48
C ILE A 206 -27.63 -13.58 0.68
N ASP A 207 -27.62 -12.28 0.98
CA ASP A 207 -28.49 -11.71 2.02
C ASP A 207 -29.98 -11.88 1.67
N SER A 208 -30.34 -11.86 0.38
CA SER A 208 -31.71 -12.15 -0.07
C SER A 208 -32.07 -13.64 -0.04
N GLU A 209 -31.13 -14.53 -0.35
CA GLU A 209 -31.33 -15.99 -0.27
C GLU A 209 -31.49 -16.46 1.19
N VAL A 210 -30.63 -15.97 2.08
CA VAL A 210 -30.62 -16.35 3.50
C VAL A 210 -31.71 -15.61 4.28
N GLY A 211 -31.98 -14.34 3.93
CA GLY A 211 -32.99 -13.50 4.58
C GLY A 211 -34.43 -13.71 4.07
N GLY A 212 -34.61 -14.17 2.83
CA GLY A 212 -35.92 -14.45 2.22
C GLY A 212 -36.54 -15.79 2.61
N SER A 213 -35.93 -16.54 3.54
CA SER A 213 -36.42 -17.82 4.04
C SER A 213 -37.44 -17.68 5.19
N GLY A 214 -38.08 -16.52 5.35
CA GLY A 214 -38.83 -16.15 6.55
C GLY A 214 -39.95 -15.12 6.39
N GLU A 215 -40.66 -15.14 5.26
CA GLU A 215 -42.03 -14.58 5.18
C GLU A 215 -43.05 -15.68 4.85
#